data_AF-E4NNN7-F1
#
_entry.id   AF-E4NNN7-F1
#
_cell.length_a   1.000
_cell.length_b   1.000
_cell.length_c   1.000
_cell.angle_alpha   90.00
_cell.angle_beta   90.00
_cell.angle_gamma   90.00
#
_symmetry.space_group_name_H-M   'P 1'
#
loop_
_entity.id
_entity.type
_entity.pdbx_description
1 polymer ?
#
loop_
_entity_poly.entity_id
_entity_poly.type
_entity_poly.pdbx_seq_one_letter_code
_entity_poly.pdbx_strand_id
1 'polypeptide(L)'
;MRLTRADIVGIAVLGATALVGLVFLPSLPDQFAIHFGMDGADSFVSTPVGLFLLPAIGIVTIVLLRSVSEMKETGGVSGSYGFALALFLAYVQGVVLAWNLGFGVDVSLFVLPATAVFVAVSFAAKTW
;
A
#
# COMPACT_ATOMS: atom_id res chain seq x y z
N MET A 1 15.25 -9.55 -14.34
CA MET A 1 14.74 -8.78 -13.20
C MET A 1 15.45 -9.16 -11.91
N ARG A 2 16.18 -8.22 -11.31
CA ARG A 2 16.84 -8.43 -10.00
C ARG A 2 16.12 -7.62 -8.92
N LEU A 3 15.47 -8.31 -7.99
CA LEU A 3 14.92 -7.69 -6.78
C LEU A 3 16.05 -7.42 -5.78
N THR A 4 16.03 -6.24 -5.16
CA THR A 4 16.94 -5.94 -4.05
C THR A 4 16.42 -6.57 -2.75
N ARG A 5 17.26 -6.66 -1.72
CA ARG A 5 16.83 -7.10 -0.38
C ARG A 5 15.69 -6.22 0.17
N ALA A 6 15.78 -4.91 -0.05
CA ALA A 6 14.74 -3.96 0.36
C ALA A 6 13.41 -4.21 -0.36
N ASP A 7 13.44 -4.54 -1.66
CA ASP A 7 12.22 -4.89 -2.40
C ASP A 7 11.57 -6.17 -1.86
N ILE A 8 12.39 -7.19 -1.56
CA ILE A 8 11.90 -8.46 -1.00
C ILE A 8 11.21 -8.21 0.35
N VAL A 9 11.82 -7.40 1.21
CA VAL A 9 11.21 -7.03 2.50
C VAL A 9 9.92 -6.24 2.27
N GLY A 10 9.90 -5.30 1.32
CA GLY A 10 8.68 -4.56 0.97
C GLY A 10 7.54 -5.46 0.48
N ILE A 11 7.85 -6.40 -0.43
CA ILE A 11 6.87 -7.39 -0.91
C ILE A 11 6.37 -8.26 0.25
N ALA A 12 7.26 -8.67 1.17
CA ALA A 12 6.86 -9.44 2.35
C ALA A 12 5.94 -8.63 3.28
N VAL A 13 6.19 -7.33 3.46
CA VAL A 13 5.31 -6.43 4.23
C VAL A 13 3.92 -6.33 3.58
N LEU A 14 3.85 -6.16 2.27
CA LEU A 14 2.57 -6.11 1.55
C LEU A 14 1.82 -7.45 1.65
N GLY A 15 2.53 -8.56 1.47
CA GLY A 15 1.96 -9.90 1.65
C GLY A 15 1.44 -10.12 3.08
N ALA A 16 2.22 -9.73 4.09
CA ALA A 16 1.80 -9.81 5.49
C ALA A 16 0.55 -8.96 5.76
N THR A 17 0.43 -7.81 5.12
CA THR A 17 -0.76 -6.95 5.26
C THR A 17 -2.03 -7.62 4.72
N ALA A 18 -1.93 -8.29 3.57
CA ALA A 18 -3.04 -9.09 3.05
C ALA A 18 -3.38 -10.28 3.96
N LEU A 19 -2.37 -10.94 4.53
CA LEU A 19 -2.55 -12.02 5.51
C LEU A 19 -3.24 -11.55 6.79
N VAL A 20 -2.92 -10.36 7.29
CA VAL A 20 -3.64 -9.76 8.42
C VAL A 20 -5.12 -9.57 8.08
N GLY A 21 -5.43 -9.10 6.87
CA GLY A 21 -6.80 -9.03 6.38
C GLY A 21 -7.54 -10.37 6.43
N LEU A 22 -6.86 -11.46 6.04
CA LEU A 22 -7.41 -12.82 6.11
C LEU A 22 -7.68 -13.29 7.54
N VAL A 23 -6.82 -12.94 8.50
CA VAL A 23 -7.03 -13.26 9.92
C VAL A 23 -8.33 -12.64 10.44
N PHE A 24 -8.65 -11.42 10.00
CA PHE A 24 -9.87 -10.72 10.39
C PHE A 24 -11.07 -10.94 9.46
N LEU A 25 -10.95 -11.80 8.45
CA LEU A 25 -11.99 -12.03 7.45
C LEU A 25 -13.38 -12.32 8.04
N PRO A 26 -13.54 -13.12 9.12
CA PRO A 26 -14.86 -13.39 9.72
C PRO A 26 -15.53 -12.16 10.37
N SER A 27 -14.76 -11.10 10.66
CA SER A 27 -15.25 -9.87 11.29
C SER A 27 -15.46 -8.73 10.29
N LEU A 28 -15.11 -8.95 9.02
CA LEU A 28 -15.27 -7.94 7.99
C LEU A 28 -16.69 -7.94 7.41
N PRO A 29 -17.19 -6.77 6.96
CA PRO A 29 -18.46 -6.69 6.25
C PRO A 29 -18.38 -7.42 4.89
N ASP A 30 -19.51 -7.66 4.24
CA ASP A 30 -19.55 -8.18 2.86
C ASP A 30 -19.06 -7.13 1.84
N GLN A 31 -19.27 -5.84 2.16
CA GLN A 31 -18.84 -4.70 1.37
C GLN A 31 -17.72 -3.94 2.06
N PHE A 32 -16.57 -3.88 1.41
CA PHE A 32 -15.35 -3.26 1.93
C PHE A 32 -15.17 -1.88 1.31
N ALA A 33 -15.10 -0.85 2.15
CA ALA A 33 -14.85 0.51 1.72
C ALA A 33 -13.43 0.68 1.18
N ILE A 34 -13.30 1.31 0.02
CA ILE A 34 -12.01 1.57 -0.65
C ILE A 34 -11.79 3.04 -1.02
N HIS A 35 -12.83 3.87 -0.93
CA HIS A 35 -12.75 5.30 -1.19
C HIS A 35 -13.53 6.06 -0.12
N PHE A 36 -13.02 7.24 0.23
CA PHE A 36 -13.46 8.06 1.36
C PHE A 36 -13.58 9.51 0.90
N GLY A 37 -14.81 9.99 0.81
CA GLY A 37 -15.16 11.37 0.49
C GLY A 37 -15.32 12.25 1.73
N MET A 38 -15.96 13.41 1.56
CA MET A 38 -16.18 14.36 2.67
C MET A 38 -17.16 13.84 3.73
N ASP A 39 -18.13 13.03 3.32
CA ASP A 39 -19.18 12.47 4.19
C ASP A 39 -18.86 11.04 4.69
N GLY A 40 -17.63 10.55 4.45
CA GLY A 40 -17.20 9.20 4.79
C GLY A 40 -17.00 8.29 3.57
N ALA A 41 -17.12 6.98 3.76
CA ALA A 41 -16.91 6.02 2.68
C ALA A 41 -17.98 6.16 1.58
N ASP A 42 -17.54 6.29 0.32
CA ASP A 42 -18.42 6.56 -0.83
C ASP A 42 -18.27 5.51 -1.96
N SER A 43 -17.32 4.57 -1.85
CA SER A 43 -17.14 3.45 -2.78
C SER A 43 -16.75 2.17 -2.06
N PHE A 44 -17.37 1.07 -2.49
CA PHE A 44 -17.25 -0.24 -1.88
C PHE A 44 -17.01 -1.32 -2.94
N VAL A 45 -16.29 -2.37 -2.54
CA VAL A 45 -16.06 -3.58 -3.34
C VAL A 45 -16.32 -4.82 -2.48
N SER A 46 -16.25 -6.01 -3.07
CA SER A 46 -16.28 -7.23 -2.26
C SER A 46 -15.04 -7.31 -1.36
N THR A 47 -15.20 -7.89 -0.18
CA THR A 47 -14.12 -7.99 0.81
C THR A 47 -12.83 -8.63 0.31
N PRO A 48 -12.86 -9.72 -0.48
CA PRO A 48 -11.63 -10.22 -1.09
C PRO A 48 -10.93 -9.18 -1.96
N VAL A 49 -11.67 -8.43 -2.77
CA VAL A 49 -11.09 -7.36 -3.60
C VAL A 49 -10.47 -6.28 -2.71
N GLY A 50 -11.19 -5.82 -1.69
CA GLY A 50 -10.69 -4.80 -0.75
C GLY A 50 -9.43 -5.21 0.01
N LEU A 51 -9.31 -6.49 0.38
CA LEU A 51 -8.14 -7.02 1.10
C LEU A 51 -6.90 -7.17 0.22
N PHE A 52 -7.07 -7.58 -1.04
CA PHE A 52 -5.94 -7.93 -1.90
C PHE A 52 -5.55 -6.86 -2.89
N LEU A 53 -6.45 -5.93 -3.25
CA LEU A 53 -6.21 -4.99 -4.34
C LEU A 53 -4.99 -4.08 -4.07
N LEU A 54 -4.96 -3.39 -2.93
CA LEU A 54 -3.87 -2.45 -2.64
C LEU A 54 -2.51 -3.15 -2.43
N PRO A 55 -2.42 -4.27 -1.67
CA PRO A 55 -1.18 -5.06 -1.61
C PRO A 55 -0.72 -5.56 -2.98
N ALA A 56 -1.64 -6.05 -3.81
CA ALA A 56 -1.32 -6.54 -5.16
C ALA A 56 -0.78 -5.42 -6.05
N ILE A 57 -1.43 -4.25 -6.04
CA ILE A 57 -0.94 -3.06 -6.75
C ILE A 57 0.48 -2.72 -6.30
N GLY A 58 0.74 -2.68 -4.99
CA GLY A 58 2.07 -2.38 -4.46
C GLY A 58 3.15 -3.36 -4.94
N ILE A 59 2.85 -4.67 -4.90
CA ILE A 59 3.77 -5.71 -5.38
C ILE A 59 4.03 -5.54 -6.87
N VAL A 60 2.97 -5.36 -7.67
CA VAL A 60 3.07 -5.15 -9.12
C VAL A 60 3.88 -3.89 -9.43
N THR A 61 3.68 -2.78 -8.71
CA THR A 61 4.44 -1.55 -8.88
C THR A 61 5.93 -1.76 -8.63
N ILE A 62 6.31 -2.42 -7.53
CA ILE A 62 7.72 -2.75 -7.24
C ILE A 62 8.31 -3.60 -8.36
N VAL A 63 7.56 -4.59 -8.84
CA VAL A 63 7.99 -5.47 -9.94
C VAL A 63 8.24 -4.69 -11.24
N LEU A 64 7.32 -3.79 -11.57
CA LEU A 64 7.40 -2.94 -12.75
C LEU A 64 8.57 -1.95 -12.66
N LEU A 65 8.81 -1.34 -11.50
CA LEU A 65 9.93 -0.41 -11.30
C LEU A 65 11.28 -1.05 -11.63
N ARG A 66 11.50 -2.32 -11.24
CA ARG A 66 12.74 -3.05 -11.58
C ARG A 66 12.78 -3.46 -13.03
N SER A 67 11.68 -3.99 -13.55
CA SER A 67 11.59 -4.45 -14.94
C SER A 67 11.85 -3.30 -15.94
N VAL A 68 11.26 -2.14 -15.71
CA VAL A 68 11.45 -0.96 -16.57
C VAL A 68 12.88 -0.44 -16.50
N SER A 69 13.49 -0.43 -15.30
CA SER A 69 14.88 0.04 -15.13
C SER A 69 15.86 -0.86 -15.87
N GLU A 70 15.68 -2.18 -15.77
CA GLU A 70 16.49 -3.17 -16.49
C GLU A 70 16.32 -3.06 -18.02
N MET A 71 15.08 -2.93 -18.50
CA MET A 71 14.81 -2.79 -19.94
C MET A 71 15.37 -1.50 -20.56
N LYS A 72 15.38 -0.40 -19.80
CA LYS A 72 15.86 0.91 -20.29
C LYS A 72 17.34 1.17 -20.00
N GLU A 73 18.03 0.22 -19.35
CA GLU A 73 19.40 0.38 -18.85
C GLU A 73 19.60 1.67 -18.03
N THR A 74 18.53 2.14 -17.36
CA THR A 74 18.60 3.34 -16.51
C THR A 74 19.07 2.96 -15.11
N GLY A 75 19.65 3.92 -14.39
CA GLY A 75 20.01 3.76 -12.97
C GLY A 75 18.83 3.35 -12.06
N GLY A 76 17.60 3.42 -12.57
CA GLY A 76 16.39 2.95 -11.93
C GLY A 76 16.04 3.71 -10.66
N VAL A 77 14.95 3.29 -10.04
CA VAL A 77 14.56 3.75 -8.70
C VAL A 77 15.17 2.79 -7.68
N SER A 78 15.76 3.24 -6.58
CA SER A 78 16.46 2.37 -5.64
C SER A 78 15.52 1.43 -4.88
N GLY A 79 16.10 0.32 -4.38
CA GLY A 79 15.39 -0.68 -3.58
C GLY A 79 14.71 -0.11 -2.34
N SER A 80 15.34 0.88 -1.73
CA SER A 80 14.86 1.51 -0.53
C SER A 80 13.59 2.34 -0.80
N TYR A 81 13.38 2.85 -2.03
CA TYR A 81 12.14 3.54 -2.40
C TYR A 81 11.01 2.54 -2.53
N GLY A 82 11.27 1.38 -3.15
CA GLY A 82 10.31 0.27 -3.22
C GLY A 82 9.86 -0.17 -1.83
N PHE A 83 10.80 -0.23 -0.88
CA PHE A 83 10.49 -0.49 0.52
C PHE A 83 9.66 0.62 1.18
N ALA A 84 10.02 1.90 0.99
CA ALA A 84 9.26 3.03 1.53
C ALA A 84 7.82 3.06 0.97
N LEU A 85 7.66 2.80 -0.33
CA LEU A 85 6.36 2.65 -0.98
C LEU A 85 5.57 1.50 -0.36
N ALA A 86 6.20 0.34 -0.15
CA ALA A 86 5.54 -0.81 0.48
C ALA A 86 5.03 -0.48 1.89
N LEU A 87 5.84 0.19 2.71
CA LEU A 87 5.44 0.63 4.05
C LEU A 87 4.27 1.62 4.01
N PHE A 88 4.31 2.59 3.09
CA PHE A 88 3.23 3.55 2.92
C PHE A 88 1.92 2.85 2.52
N LEU A 89 1.95 1.95 1.54
CA LEU A 89 0.75 1.23 1.10
C LEU A 89 0.23 0.26 2.16
N ALA A 90 1.12 -0.40 2.90
CA ALA A 90 0.75 -1.26 4.03
C ALA A 90 0.09 -0.46 5.16
N TYR A 91 0.61 0.74 5.45
CA TYR A 91 0.00 1.66 6.41
C TYR A 91 -1.40 2.07 5.97
N VAL A 92 -1.58 2.49 4.71
CA VAL A 92 -2.90 2.86 4.17
C VAL A 92 -3.87 1.68 4.27
N GLN A 93 -3.45 0.48 3.84
CA GLN A 93 -4.29 -0.72 3.95
C GLN A 93 -4.66 -1.03 5.40
N GLY A 94 -3.74 -0.83 6.35
CA GLY A 94 -4.00 -1.00 7.78
C GLY A 94 -5.05 -0.03 8.33
N VAL A 95 -4.98 1.25 7.94
CA VAL A 95 -5.98 2.27 8.30
C VAL A 95 -7.35 1.94 7.70
N VAL A 96 -7.40 1.56 6.43
CA VAL A 96 -8.64 1.17 5.75
C VAL A 96 -9.22 -0.11 6.35
N LEU A 97 -8.39 -1.09 6.70
CA LEU A 97 -8.81 -2.30 7.38
C LEU A 97 -9.41 -1.98 8.76
N ALA A 98 -8.76 -1.09 9.53
CA ALA A 98 -9.27 -0.67 10.83
C ALA A 98 -10.63 0.04 10.72
N TRP A 99 -10.82 0.88 9.70
CA TRP A 99 -12.13 1.47 9.41
C TRP A 99 -13.18 0.40 9.13
N ASN A 100 -12.89 -0.55 8.25
CA ASN A 100 -13.81 -1.63 7.87
C ASN A 100 -14.13 -2.60 9.01
N LEU A 101 -13.27 -2.68 10.03
CA LEU A 101 -13.53 -3.41 11.28
C LEU A 101 -14.40 -2.63 12.28
N GLY A 102 -14.79 -1.40 11.96
CA GLY A 102 -15.66 -0.58 12.80
C GLY A 102 -14.95 0.22 13.89
N PHE A 103 -13.62 0.39 13.83
CA PHE A 103 -12.86 1.14 14.85
C PHE A 103 -13.09 2.67 14.83
N GLY A 104 -13.96 3.21 13.97
CA GLY A 104 -14.32 4.63 13.95
C GLY A 104 -13.15 5.57 13.59
N VAL A 105 -12.16 5.07 12.86
CA VAL A 105 -10.96 5.83 12.45
C VAL A 105 -11.33 6.87 11.38
N ASP A 106 -10.76 8.07 11.45
CA ASP A 106 -10.87 9.03 10.33
C ASP A 106 -9.76 8.73 9.29
N VAL A 107 -10.13 8.04 8.21
CA VAL A 107 -9.15 7.62 7.18
C VAL A 107 -8.42 8.81 6.58
N SER A 108 -9.11 9.92 6.32
CA SER A 108 -8.52 11.13 5.75
C SER A 108 -7.48 11.74 6.68
N LEU A 109 -7.79 11.81 7.98
CA LEU A 109 -6.88 12.35 9.00
C LEU A 109 -5.59 11.53 9.13
N PHE A 110 -5.63 10.22 8.92
CA PHE A 110 -4.44 9.36 9.00
C PHE A 110 -3.68 9.26 7.67
N VAL A 111 -4.39 9.18 6.54
CA VAL A 111 -3.76 8.97 5.22
C VAL A 111 -3.17 10.25 4.65
N LEU A 112 -3.80 11.43 4.84
CA LEU A 112 -3.28 12.68 4.27
C LEU A 112 -1.90 13.07 4.84
N PRO A 113 -1.66 13.06 6.17
CA PRO A 113 -0.33 13.34 6.70
C PRO A 113 0.71 12.30 6.27
N ALA A 114 0.33 11.02 6.23
CA ALA A 114 1.23 9.96 5.77
C ALA A 114 1.62 10.15 4.29
N THR A 115 0.67 10.58 3.46
CA THR A 115 0.91 10.92 2.05
C THR A 115 1.87 12.11 1.93
N ALA A 116 1.66 13.16 2.73
CA ALA A 116 2.56 14.31 2.75
C ALA A 116 3.99 13.92 3.14
N VAL A 117 4.14 13.07 4.16
CA VAL A 117 5.45 12.53 4.57
C VAL A 117 6.08 11.69 3.46
N PHE A 118 5.31 10.77 2.85
CA PHE A 118 5.80 9.93 1.76
C PHE A 118 6.28 10.77 0.56
N VAL A 119 5.50 11.79 0.17
CA VAL A 119 5.86 12.73 -0.89
C VAL A 119 7.11 13.53 -0.51
N ALA A 120 7.16 14.09 0.69
CA ALA A 120 8.32 14.86 1.16
C ALA A 120 9.61 14.02 1.17
N VAL A 121 9.55 12.78 1.66
CA VAL A 121 10.68 11.83 1.65
C VAL A 121 11.09 11.47 0.22
N SER A 122 10.11 11.28 -0.68
CA SER A 122 10.37 10.98 -2.09
C SER A 122 11.11 12.12 -2.79
N PHE A 123 10.76 13.37 -2.52
CA PHE A 123 11.43 14.55 -3.09
C PHE A 123 12.77 14.88 -2.41
N ALA A 124 12.86 14.71 -1.09
CA ALA A 124 14.06 15.04 -0.32
C ALA A 124 15.20 14.08 -0.62
N ALA A 125 14.91 12.79 -0.77
CA ALA A 125 15.89 11.81 -1.22
C ALA A 125 15.97 11.83 -2.76
N LYS A 126 16.44 12.97 -3.29
CA LYS A 126 16.63 13.33 -4.72
C LYS A 126 17.51 12.36 -5.54
N THR A 127 17.82 11.19 -4.98
CA THR A 127 18.81 10.21 -5.42
C THR A 127 18.31 8.76 -5.29
N TRP A 128 16.99 8.52 -5.17
CA TRP A 128 16.51 7.13 -5.24
C TRP A 128 16.77 6.56 -6.62
#